data_AF-V3Z375-F1
#
_entry.id   AF-V3Z375-F1
#
_cell.length_a   1.000
_cell.length_b   1.000
_cell.length_c   1.000
_cell.angle_alpha   90.00
_cell.angle_beta   90.00
_cell.angle_gamma   90.00
#
_symmetry.space_group_name_H-M   'P 1'
#
loop_
_entity.id
_entity.type
_entity.pdbx_description
1 polymer ?
#
loop_
_entity_poly.entity_id
_entity_poly.type
_entity_poly.pdbx_seq_one_letter_code
_entity_poly.pdbx_strand_id
1 'polypeptide(L)'
;RFRPWLTNKIDSCRFPGVEWIDRDLNIFRIPWKHGGKQDWSEQNSLIFKEWAVHTGRFRQGVDKADWPGWKTRFRCAMNKLPDIREIKERSQLDGDEPYRVYQFLNKQHSYTKELLKHLDRGLSIHCKNGDVYATRKCRVVVFFASPESSNPTKIHRNEQSHKIFDYKAFRVALHNYVNGQGPKPSAQVLLGFGQKW
;
A
#
# COMPACT_ATOMS: atom_id res chain seq x y z
N ARG A 1 0.77 3.28 15.80
CA ARG A 1 1.42 2.55 14.66
C ARG A 1 2.52 3.44 14.09
N PHE A 2 3.71 2.90 13.77
CA PHE A 2 4.90 3.71 13.44
C PHE A 2 4.74 4.55 12.16
N ARG A 3 4.34 3.95 11.04
CA ARG A 3 4.26 4.66 9.75
C ARG A 3 3.34 5.88 9.76
N PRO A 4 2.05 5.79 10.15
CA PRO A 4 1.18 6.97 10.21
C PRO A 4 1.73 8.06 11.14
N TRP A 5 2.34 7.64 12.26
CA TRP A 5 2.98 8.58 13.19
C TRP A 5 4.16 9.30 12.53
N LEU A 6 5.07 8.58 11.87
CA LEU A 6 6.23 9.20 11.23
C LEU A 6 5.83 10.08 10.05
N THR A 7 4.87 9.65 9.23
CA THR A 7 4.29 10.47 8.15
C THR A 7 3.77 11.80 8.70
N ASN A 8 2.99 11.78 9.78
CA ASN A 8 2.49 13.00 10.41
C ASN A 8 3.62 13.90 10.96
N LYS A 9 4.69 13.31 11.53
CA LYS A 9 5.83 14.08 12.02
C LYS A 9 6.61 14.75 10.89
N ILE A 10 6.82 14.07 9.76
CA ILE A 10 7.43 14.65 8.56
C ILE A 10 6.54 15.78 8.02
N ASP A 11 5.22 15.54 7.90
CA ASP A 11 4.24 16.52 7.40
C ASP A 11 4.12 17.77 8.26
N SER A 12 4.40 17.65 9.57
CA SER A 12 4.31 18.77 10.49
C SER A 12 5.39 19.83 10.27
N CYS A 13 6.51 19.49 9.61
CA CYS A 13 7.68 20.34 9.46
C CYS A 13 8.24 20.92 10.79
N ARG A 14 7.92 20.29 11.93
CA ARG A 14 8.32 20.77 13.28
C ARG A 14 9.70 20.27 13.73
N PHE A 15 10.29 19.34 12.99
CA PHE A 15 11.55 18.69 13.35
C PHE A 15 12.59 19.07 12.30
N PRO A 16 13.56 19.95 12.63
CA PRO A 16 14.56 20.40 11.66
C PRO A 16 15.25 19.23 10.96
N GLY A 17 15.28 19.27 9.63
CA GLY A 17 15.88 18.24 8.77
C GLY A 17 15.10 16.93 8.65
N VAL A 18 13.96 16.75 9.33
CA VAL A 18 13.02 15.64 9.08
C VAL A 18 12.00 16.10 8.05
N GLU A 19 12.17 15.68 6.80
CA GLU A 19 11.38 16.20 5.69
C GLU A 19 11.28 15.21 4.53
N TRP A 20 10.32 15.45 3.63
CA TRP A 20 10.23 14.78 2.35
C TRP A 20 11.33 15.28 1.41
N ILE A 21 12.06 14.34 0.82
CA ILE A 21 12.93 14.62 -0.34
C ILE A 21 12.08 14.57 -1.61
N ASP A 22 11.18 13.58 -1.70
CA ASP A 22 10.27 13.40 -2.83
C ASP A 22 8.96 12.81 -2.30
N ARG A 23 7.89 13.60 -2.34
CA ARG A 23 6.59 13.19 -1.78
C ARG A 23 5.93 12.11 -2.63
N ASP A 24 6.10 12.16 -3.95
CA ASP A 24 5.48 11.22 -4.88
C ASP A 24 6.13 9.84 -4.78
N LEU A 25 7.46 9.80 -4.65
CA LEU A 25 8.21 8.57 -4.42
C LEU A 25 8.23 8.12 -2.96
N ASN A 26 7.57 8.87 -2.07
CA ASN A 26 7.56 8.65 -0.62
C ASN A 26 8.97 8.54 -0.01
N ILE A 27 9.90 9.37 -0.48
CA ILE A 27 11.29 9.44 -0.01
C ILE A 27 11.42 10.59 0.98
N PHE A 28 12.01 10.33 2.13
CA PHE A 28 12.20 11.29 3.20
C PHE A 28 13.57 11.12 3.85
N ARG A 29 14.04 12.14 4.55
CA ARG A 29 15.29 12.10 5.33
C ARG A 29 15.04 12.30 6.82
N ILE A 30 15.97 11.79 7.63
CA ILE A 30 15.99 11.97 9.07
C ILE A 30 17.42 12.34 9.49
N PRO A 31 17.64 13.43 10.26
CA PRO A 31 18.95 13.77 10.80
C PRO A 31 19.51 12.64 11.66
N TRP A 32 20.81 12.38 11.53
CA TRP A 32 21.47 11.25 12.17
C TRP A 32 22.71 11.63 12.98
N LYS A 33 22.76 12.87 13.49
CA LYS A 33 23.89 13.41 14.27
C LYS A 33 24.30 12.52 15.44
N HIS A 34 25.61 12.37 15.65
CA HIS A 34 26.17 11.61 16.75
C HIS A 34 26.15 12.45 18.03
N GLY A 35 25.73 11.84 19.15
CA GLY A 35 25.60 12.53 20.45
C GLY A 35 26.92 13.01 21.06
N GLY A 36 28.06 12.52 20.55
CA GLY A 36 29.39 12.94 20.99
C GLY A 36 29.99 14.12 20.21
N LYS A 37 29.29 14.68 19.21
CA LYS A 37 29.77 15.87 18.50
C LYS A 37 29.61 17.12 19.37
N GLN A 38 30.57 18.05 19.30
CA GLN A 38 30.59 19.28 20.11
C GLN A 38 29.37 20.18 19.84
N ASP A 39 28.85 20.17 18.62
CA ASP A 39 27.70 20.94 18.16
C ASP A 39 26.38 20.14 18.20
N TRP A 40 26.34 19.09 19.02
CA TRP A 40 25.12 18.34 19.27
C TRP A 40 24.21 19.08 20.25
N SER A 41 22.91 19.06 19.97
CA SER A 41 21.86 19.57 20.86
C SER A 41 20.68 18.60 20.93
N GLU A 42 19.80 18.81 21.92
CA GLU A 42 18.57 18.02 22.06
C GLU A 42 17.67 18.08 20.81
N GLN A 43 17.72 19.19 20.06
CA GLN A 43 16.95 19.36 18.82
C GLN A 43 17.30 18.26 17.81
N ASN A 44 18.56 17.82 17.75
CA ASN A 44 19.00 16.75 16.84
C ASN A 44 18.38 15.40 17.16
N SER A 45 17.80 15.23 18.35
CA SER A 45 17.25 13.96 18.84
C SER A 45 15.75 14.03 19.16
N LEU A 46 15.10 15.17 18.88
CA LEU A 46 13.73 15.43 19.29
C LEU A 46 12.73 14.43 18.70
N ILE A 47 12.89 14.02 17.44
CA ILE A 47 12.00 13.02 16.84
C ILE A 47 12.12 11.63 17.50
N PHE A 48 13.31 11.28 18.01
CA PHE A 48 13.51 10.03 18.73
C PHE A 48 12.83 10.07 20.10
N LYS A 49 12.91 11.21 20.80
CA LYS A 49 12.17 11.47 22.04
C LYS A 49 10.67 11.39 21.82
N GLU A 50 10.14 12.02 20.78
CA GLU A 50 8.72 11.99 20.45
C GLU A 50 8.21 10.57 20.19
N TRP A 51 9.03 9.70 19.57
CA TRP A 51 8.69 8.30 19.40
C TRP A 51 8.64 7.55 20.74
N ALA A 52 9.57 7.84 21.65
CA ALA A 52 9.58 7.27 23.00
C ALA A 52 8.33 7.68 23.80
N VAL A 53 7.92 8.95 23.71
CA VAL A 53 6.65 9.43 24.29
C VAL A 53 5.46 8.73 23.66
N HIS A 54 5.38 8.69 22.33
CA HIS A 54 4.25 8.08 21.61
C HIS A 54 4.07 6.58 21.93
N THR A 55 5.16 5.88 22.23
CA THR A 55 5.12 4.46 22.61
C THR A 55 4.94 4.22 24.10
N GLY A 56 4.80 5.28 24.91
CA GLY A 56 4.68 5.18 26.37
C GLY A 56 5.97 4.71 27.05
N ARG A 57 7.12 4.74 26.36
CA ARG A 57 8.43 4.33 26.87
C ARG A 57 9.18 5.46 27.57
N PHE A 58 8.64 6.67 27.56
CA PHE A 58 9.17 7.84 28.25
C PHE A 58 8.04 8.76 28.68
N ARG A 59 8.03 9.15 29.96
CA ARG A 59 7.11 10.12 30.56
C ARG A 59 7.85 11.41 30.85
N GLN A 60 7.43 12.49 30.20
CA GLN A 60 8.05 13.80 30.35
C GLN A 60 7.87 14.32 31.78
N GLY A 61 8.96 14.84 32.36
CA GLY A 61 8.98 15.35 33.73
C GLY A 61 9.05 14.27 34.82
N VAL A 62 8.99 12.99 34.46
CA VAL A 62 9.07 11.86 35.40
C VAL A 62 10.34 11.03 35.18
N ASP A 63 10.56 10.60 33.94
CA ASP A 63 11.68 9.72 33.61
C ASP A 63 12.93 10.54 33.23
N LYS A 64 14.13 9.99 33.46
CA LYS A 64 15.40 10.58 33.00
C LYS A 64 15.55 10.40 31.49
N ALA A 65 16.09 11.42 30.81
CA ALA A 65 16.32 11.36 29.36
C ALA A 65 17.35 10.28 28.96
N ASP A 66 17.03 9.52 27.90
CA ASP A 66 17.86 8.46 27.32
C ASP A 66 18.00 8.67 25.81
N TRP A 67 18.72 9.73 25.42
CA TRP A 67 18.89 10.11 24.01
C TRP A 67 19.46 8.97 23.12
N PRO A 68 20.53 8.25 23.53
CA PRO A 68 21.08 7.16 22.72
C PRO A 68 20.12 5.97 22.61
N GLY A 69 19.43 5.62 23.70
CA GLY A 69 18.49 4.52 23.69
C GLY A 69 17.23 4.83 22.88
N TRP A 70 16.72 6.06 22.89
CA TRP A 70 15.61 6.46 22.01
C TRP A 70 15.98 6.37 20.53
N LYS A 71 17.16 6.87 20.13
CA LYS A 71 17.68 6.74 18.75
C LYS A 71 17.80 5.28 18.34
N THR A 72 18.30 4.42 19.23
CA THR A 72 18.42 2.97 19.00
C THR A 72 17.06 2.30 18.79
N ARG A 73 16.09 2.56 19.67
CA ARG A 73 14.74 1.99 19.57
C ARG A 73 14.02 2.46 18.30
N PHE A 74 14.20 3.73 17.92
CA PHE A 74 13.65 4.29 16.68
C PHE A 74 14.22 3.57 15.44
N ARG A 75 15.56 3.42 15.37
CA ARG A 75 16.22 2.67 14.29
C ARG A 75 15.70 1.23 14.21
N CYS A 76 15.59 0.55 15.35
CA CYS A 76 15.06 -0.81 15.40
C CYS A 76 13.59 -0.88 14.93
N ALA A 77 12.76 0.13 15.24
CA ALA A 77 11.39 0.19 14.75
C ALA A 77 11.34 0.33 13.22
N MET A 78 12.16 1.22 12.64
CA MET A 78 12.26 1.35 11.18
C MET A 78 12.71 0.05 10.51
N ASN A 79 13.77 -0.57 11.03
CA ASN A 79 14.35 -1.78 10.42
C ASN A 79 13.44 -3.01 10.49
N LYS A 80 12.47 -3.03 11.42
CA LYS A 80 11.50 -4.13 11.56
C LYS A 80 10.32 -4.01 10.59
N LEU A 81 10.12 -2.85 9.97
CA LEU A 81 8.94 -2.59 9.15
C LEU A 81 9.19 -3.01 7.69
N PRO A 82 8.43 -3.97 7.14
CA PRO A 82 8.65 -4.46 5.78
C PRO A 82 8.25 -3.43 4.70
N ASP A 83 7.67 -2.30 5.10
CA ASP A 83 7.22 -1.22 4.24
C ASP A 83 8.06 0.06 4.41
N ILE A 84 9.23 -0.03 5.04
CA ILE A 84 10.24 1.02 5.09
C ILE A 84 11.58 0.43 4.62
N ARG A 85 12.27 1.14 3.73
CA ARG A 85 13.62 0.78 3.28
C ARG A 85 14.55 1.99 3.38
N GLU A 86 15.77 1.76 3.85
CA GLU A 86 16.85 2.75 3.80
C GLU A 86 17.46 2.81 2.39
N ILE A 87 17.64 4.01 1.84
CA ILE A 87 18.36 4.25 0.58
C ILE A 87 19.77 4.76 0.96
N LYS A 88 20.70 3.82 1.17
CA LYS A 88 22.03 4.13 1.70
C LYS A 88 22.83 5.03 0.78
N GLU A 89 22.67 4.85 -0.53
CA GLU A 89 23.37 5.59 -1.57
C GLU A 89 22.99 7.08 -1.60
N ARG A 90 21.86 7.45 -1.00
CA ARG A 90 21.40 8.84 -0.86
C ARG A 90 21.62 9.40 0.54
N SER A 91 22.14 8.60 1.48
CA SER A 91 22.39 9.03 2.85
C SER A 91 23.75 9.71 2.97
N GLN A 92 23.83 10.76 3.78
CA GLN A 92 25.05 11.53 4.03
C GLN A 92 25.37 11.43 5.52
N LEU A 93 26.34 10.59 5.90
CA LEU A 93 26.70 10.43 7.32
C LEU A 93 27.90 11.28 7.73
N ASP A 94 28.63 11.81 6.75
CA ASP A 94 29.79 12.67 6.92
C ASP A 94 29.42 14.13 6.66
N GLY A 95 30.01 15.04 7.43
CA GLY A 95 29.70 16.48 7.40
C GLY A 95 28.98 16.99 8.65
N ASP A 96 28.61 18.27 8.62
CA ASP A 96 28.09 19.00 9.78
C ASP A 96 26.64 18.60 10.11
N GLU A 97 25.82 18.35 9.08
CA GLU A 97 24.43 17.95 9.19
C GLU A 97 24.17 16.55 8.61
N PRO A 98 24.62 15.47 9.28
CA PRO A 98 24.45 14.13 8.77
C PRO A 98 22.99 13.69 8.81
N TYR A 99 22.54 12.94 7.81
CA TYR A 99 21.19 12.40 7.67
C TYR A 99 21.15 11.03 7.00
N ARG A 100 20.07 10.29 7.23
CA ARG A 100 19.73 9.05 6.54
C ARG A 100 18.50 9.22 5.68
N VAL A 101 18.50 8.60 4.51
CA VAL A 101 17.38 8.64 3.56
C VAL A 101 16.62 7.33 3.62
N TYR A 102 15.30 7.43 3.69
CA TYR A 102 14.38 6.31 3.75
C TYR A 102 13.27 6.47 2.71
N GLN A 103 12.64 5.36 2.38
CA GLN A 103 11.48 5.30 1.50
C GLN A 103 10.40 4.45 2.12
N PHE A 104 9.18 4.99 2.17
CA PHE A 104 8.02 4.16 2.44
C PHE A 104 7.67 3.35 1.19
N LEU A 105 7.66 2.02 1.31
CA LEU A 105 7.25 1.14 0.24
C LEU A 105 5.72 1.08 0.21
N ASN A 106 5.14 1.36 -0.95
CA ASN A 106 3.75 1.06 -1.21
C ASN A 106 3.67 -0.36 -1.79
N LYS A 107 3.42 -1.35 -0.92
CA LYS A 107 3.31 -2.77 -1.32
C LYS A 107 2.30 -2.95 -2.46
N GLN A 108 1.15 -2.27 -2.37
CA GLN A 108 0.13 -2.32 -3.41
C GLN A 108 0.65 -1.81 -4.74
N HIS A 109 1.33 -0.66 -4.74
CA HIS A 109 1.92 -0.11 -5.97
C HIS A 109 2.96 -1.05 -6.58
N SER A 110 3.80 -1.71 -5.79
CA SER A 110 4.75 -2.72 -6.29
C SER A 110 4.02 -3.95 -6.87
N TYR A 111 2.99 -4.47 -6.20
CA TYR A 111 2.18 -5.58 -6.70
C TYR A 111 1.46 -5.21 -7.99
N THR A 112 0.85 -4.03 -8.06
CA THR A 112 0.20 -3.52 -9.26
C THR A 112 1.22 -3.35 -10.39
N LYS A 113 2.38 -2.74 -10.15
CA LYS A 113 3.44 -2.61 -11.17
C LYS A 113 3.89 -3.96 -11.70
N GLU A 114 4.10 -4.94 -10.83
CA GLU A 114 4.49 -6.29 -11.26
C GLU A 114 3.37 -6.95 -12.07
N LEU A 115 2.12 -6.83 -11.61
CA LEU A 115 0.95 -7.36 -12.32
C LEU A 115 0.81 -6.74 -13.72
N LEU A 116 0.99 -5.42 -13.86
CA LEU A 116 0.87 -4.70 -15.14
C LEU A 116 1.87 -5.21 -16.19
N LYS A 117 3.08 -5.65 -15.79
CA LYS A 117 4.06 -6.25 -16.72
C LYS A 117 3.55 -7.51 -17.42
N HIS A 118 2.61 -8.21 -16.78
CA HIS A 118 2.08 -9.49 -17.24
C HIS A 118 0.67 -9.36 -17.88
N LEU A 119 0.19 -8.12 -18.10
CA LEU A 119 -1.10 -7.78 -18.71
C LEU A 119 -1.04 -7.48 -20.21
N ASP A 120 0.12 -7.63 -20.85
CA ASP A 120 0.42 -7.37 -22.27
C ASP A 120 -0.72 -7.68 -23.27
N ARG A 121 -1.33 -8.87 -23.21
CA ARG A 121 -2.44 -9.27 -24.12
C ARG A 121 -3.84 -9.00 -23.56
N GLY A 122 -3.93 -8.61 -22.30
CA GLY A 122 -5.17 -8.25 -21.62
C GLY A 122 -6.23 -9.35 -21.49
N LEU A 123 -7.46 -8.89 -21.27
CA LEU A 123 -8.69 -9.66 -21.21
C LEU A 123 -9.60 -9.16 -22.33
N SER A 124 -10.04 -10.06 -23.21
CA SER A 124 -10.94 -9.73 -24.31
C SER A 124 -12.38 -9.91 -23.86
N ILE A 125 -13.21 -8.89 -23.94
CA ILE A 125 -14.65 -8.96 -23.66
C ILE A 125 -15.42 -8.89 -24.98
N HIS A 126 -16.43 -9.73 -25.15
CA HIS A 126 -17.33 -9.67 -26.31
C HIS A 126 -18.74 -10.10 -25.91
N CYS A 127 -19.72 -9.58 -26.65
CA CYS A 127 -21.12 -9.92 -26.46
C CYS A 127 -21.61 -10.78 -27.62
N LYS A 128 -22.39 -11.82 -27.34
CA LYS A 128 -23.02 -12.67 -28.35
C LYS A 128 -24.42 -13.03 -27.89
N ASN A 129 -25.43 -12.67 -28.69
CA ASN A 129 -26.85 -12.91 -28.39
C ASN A 129 -27.29 -12.37 -27.00
N GLY A 130 -26.72 -11.24 -26.59
CA GLY A 130 -26.96 -10.61 -25.27
C GLY A 130 -26.07 -11.11 -24.14
N ASP A 131 -25.55 -12.34 -24.23
CA ASP A 131 -24.62 -12.87 -23.23
C ASP A 131 -23.24 -12.20 -23.35
N VAL A 132 -22.55 -12.03 -22.21
CA VAL A 132 -21.20 -11.46 -22.16
C VAL A 132 -20.18 -12.55 -21.90
N TYR A 133 -19.11 -12.54 -22.68
CA TYR A 133 -18.03 -13.51 -22.62
C TYR A 133 -16.69 -12.83 -22.41
N ALA A 134 -15.81 -13.50 -21.68
CA ALA A 134 -14.44 -13.08 -21.45
C ALA A 134 -13.43 -14.14 -21.88
N THR A 135 -12.37 -13.71 -22.56
CA THR A 135 -11.26 -14.56 -22.98
C THR A 135 -9.96 -13.98 -22.44
N ARG A 136 -9.30 -14.73 -21.54
CA ARG A 136 -8.02 -14.33 -20.93
C ARG A 136 -6.86 -14.59 -21.88
N LYS A 137 -6.17 -13.53 -22.31
CA LYS A 137 -5.01 -13.61 -23.21
C LYS A 137 -3.68 -13.33 -22.49
N CYS A 138 -3.72 -12.59 -21.37
CA CYS A 138 -2.57 -12.22 -20.56
C CYS A 138 -2.04 -13.35 -19.66
N ARG A 139 -0.92 -13.08 -18.96
CA ARG A 139 -0.27 -14.01 -18.03
C ARG A 139 -0.76 -13.84 -16.58
N VAL A 140 -1.35 -12.70 -16.23
CA VAL A 140 -2.00 -12.47 -14.93
C VAL A 140 -3.21 -13.36 -14.75
N VAL A 141 -3.41 -13.92 -13.56
CA VAL A 141 -4.62 -14.70 -13.23
C VAL A 141 -5.83 -13.76 -13.14
N VAL A 142 -6.91 -14.15 -13.81
CA VAL A 142 -8.16 -13.38 -13.87
C VAL A 142 -9.26 -14.21 -13.25
N PHE A 143 -10.06 -13.58 -12.41
CA PHE A 143 -11.29 -14.13 -11.85
C PHE A 143 -12.47 -13.25 -12.25
N PHE A 144 -13.66 -13.86 -12.29
CA PHE A 144 -14.92 -13.13 -12.42
C PHE A 144 -15.91 -13.59 -11.35
N ALA A 145 -16.79 -12.68 -10.93
CA ALA A 145 -18.01 -13.00 -10.20
C ALA A 145 -19.19 -12.42 -11.00
N SER A 146 -20.21 -13.24 -11.22
CA SER A 146 -21.38 -12.90 -12.02
C SER A 146 -22.59 -12.65 -11.10
N PRO A 147 -23.67 -12.03 -11.60
CA PRO A 147 -24.90 -11.84 -10.81
C PRO A 147 -25.46 -13.13 -10.21
N GLU A 148 -25.27 -14.26 -10.89
CA GLU A 148 -25.78 -15.57 -10.51
C GLU A 148 -24.89 -16.28 -9.47
N SER A 149 -23.62 -15.89 -9.37
CA SER A 149 -22.66 -16.47 -8.43
C SER A 149 -21.69 -15.40 -7.93
N SER A 150 -21.83 -15.05 -6.65
CA SER A 150 -20.87 -14.21 -5.92
C SER A 150 -19.52 -14.89 -5.71
N ASN A 151 -19.44 -16.22 -5.89
CA ASN A 151 -18.19 -16.96 -5.79
C ASN A 151 -17.28 -16.66 -6.99
N PRO A 152 -16.03 -16.22 -6.75
CA PRO A 152 -15.08 -15.91 -7.81
C PRO A 152 -14.67 -17.15 -8.59
N THR A 153 -14.83 -17.09 -9.90
CA THR A 153 -14.46 -18.17 -10.81
C THR A 153 -13.25 -17.76 -11.66
N LYS A 154 -12.25 -18.64 -11.74
CA LYS A 154 -11.01 -18.39 -12.49
C LYS A 154 -11.24 -18.52 -13.99
N ILE A 155 -10.75 -17.57 -14.78
CA ILE A 155 -10.72 -17.65 -16.24
C ILE A 155 -9.42 -18.34 -16.66
N HIS A 156 -9.54 -19.51 -17.27
CA HIS A 156 -8.39 -20.28 -17.75
C HIS A 156 -7.79 -19.66 -19.01
N ARG A 157 -6.46 -19.77 -19.16
CA ARG A 157 -5.69 -19.24 -20.30
C ARG A 157 -5.62 -20.31 -21.40
N ASN A 158 -6.76 -20.80 -21.87
CA ASN A 158 -6.87 -21.88 -22.86
C ASN A 158 -7.61 -21.43 -24.13
N GLU A 159 -7.67 -20.11 -24.40
CA GLU A 159 -8.34 -19.49 -25.56
C GLU A 159 -9.87 -19.68 -25.62
N GLN A 160 -10.46 -20.43 -24.69
CA GLN A 160 -11.90 -20.58 -24.57
C GLN A 160 -12.54 -19.33 -23.95
N SER A 161 -13.59 -18.84 -24.60
CA SER A 161 -14.45 -17.79 -24.05
C SER A 161 -15.29 -18.34 -22.90
N HIS A 162 -15.21 -17.68 -21.73
CA HIS A 162 -16.02 -18.01 -20.56
C HIS A 162 -17.23 -17.09 -20.54
N LYS A 163 -18.44 -17.63 -20.38
CA LYS A 163 -19.64 -16.79 -20.18
C LYS A 163 -19.55 -16.18 -18.79
N ILE A 164 -19.51 -14.85 -18.72
CA ILE A 164 -19.39 -14.08 -17.46
C ILE A 164 -20.68 -13.35 -17.10
N PHE A 165 -21.66 -13.33 -18.00
CA PHE A 165 -22.99 -12.80 -17.77
C PHE A 165 -24.00 -13.55 -18.65
N ASP A 166 -25.07 -14.07 -18.05
CA ASP A 166 -26.16 -14.73 -18.77
C ASP A 166 -27.37 -13.78 -18.88
N TYR A 167 -27.54 -13.21 -20.06
CA TYR A 167 -28.60 -12.22 -20.28
C TYR A 167 -29.99 -12.85 -20.24
N LYS A 168 -30.12 -14.12 -20.62
CA LYS A 168 -31.42 -14.82 -20.55
C LYS A 168 -31.82 -15.03 -19.09
N ALA A 169 -30.90 -15.48 -18.25
CA ALA A 169 -31.13 -15.63 -16.81
C ALA A 169 -31.47 -14.28 -16.16
N PHE A 170 -30.69 -13.24 -16.47
CA PHE A 170 -30.96 -11.88 -15.99
C PHE A 170 -32.36 -11.39 -16.40
N ARG A 171 -32.76 -11.61 -17.66
CA ARG A 171 -34.08 -11.21 -18.17
C ARG A 171 -35.22 -11.89 -17.43
N VAL A 172 -35.11 -13.19 -17.16
CA VAL A 172 -36.12 -13.93 -16.40
C VAL A 172 -36.20 -13.37 -14.98
N ALA A 173 -35.06 -13.16 -14.32
CA ALA A 173 -35.03 -12.57 -12.99
C ALA A 173 -35.61 -11.14 -12.96
N LEU A 174 -35.36 -10.34 -14.00
CA LEU A 174 -35.89 -8.98 -14.11
C LEU A 174 -37.41 -8.99 -14.31
N HIS A 175 -37.91 -9.87 -15.17
CA HIS A 175 -39.35 -10.05 -15.37
C HIS A 175 -40.03 -10.45 -14.05
N ASN A 176 -39.44 -11.39 -13.31
CA ASN A 176 -39.99 -11.81 -12.03
C ASN A 176 -39.99 -10.65 -11.03
N TYR A 177 -38.90 -9.89 -10.91
CA TYR A 177 -38.84 -8.69 -10.08
C TYR A 177 -39.92 -7.66 -10.42
N VAL A 178 -40.14 -7.36 -11.71
CA VAL A 178 -41.18 -6.41 -12.16
C VAL A 178 -42.58 -6.87 -11.78
N ASN A 179 -42.83 -8.18 -11.75
CA ASN A 179 -44.10 -8.77 -11.32
C ASN A 179 -44.20 -8.98 -9.80
N GLY A 180 -43.25 -8.46 -9.01
CA GLY A 180 -43.21 -8.65 -7.55
C GLY A 180 -42.79 -10.06 -7.10
N GLN A 181 -42.24 -10.86 -8.00
CA GLN A 181 -41.82 -12.24 -7.77
C GLN A 181 -40.29 -12.29 -7.60
N GLY A 182 -39.82 -12.02 -6.39
CA GLY A 182 -38.39 -12.16 -6.05
C GLY A 182 -37.58 -10.85 -6.10
N PRO A 183 -36.27 -10.94 -5.81
CA PRO A 183 -35.43 -9.76 -5.61
C PRO A 183 -35.01 -9.11 -6.93
N LYS A 184 -34.61 -7.84 -6.84
CA LYS A 184 -34.01 -7.12 -7.97
C LYS A 184 -32.72 -7.83 -8.43
N PRO A 185 -32.61 -8.24 -9.71
CA PRO A 185 -31.39 -8.86 -10.20
C PRO A 185 -30.25 -7.84 -10.31
N SER A 186 -29.01 -8.29 -10.09
CA SER A 186 -27.81 -7.50 -10.38
C SER A 186 -27.46 -7.58 -11.86
N ALA A 187 -27.00 -6.46 -12.43
CA ALA A 187 -26.42 -6.41 -13.78
C ALA A 187 -24.88 -6.31 -13.76
N GLN A 188 -24.28 -6.48 -12.59
CA GLN A 188 -22.85 -6.25 -12.38
C GLN A 188 -22.04 -7.55 -12.55
N VAL A 189 -20.97 -7.47 -13.32
CA VAL A 189 -19.88 -8.47 -13.33
C VAL A 189 -18.65 -7.83 -12.70
N LEU A 190 -18.03 -8.52 -11.73
CA LEU A 190 -16.78 -8.08 -11.13
C LEU A 190 -15.63 -8.87 -11.73
N LEU A 191 -14.57 -8.16 -12.14
CA LEU A 191 -13.34 -8.75 -12.67
C LEU A 191 -12.18 -8.44 -11.72
N GLY A 192 -11.43 -9.48 -11.37
CA GLY A 192 -10.28 -9.38 -10.48
C GLY A 192 -9.02 -9.90 -11.14
N PHE A 193 -7.96 -9.10 -11.05
CA PHE A 193 -6.65 -9.42 -11.59
C PHE A 193 -5.69 -9.60 -10.42
N GLY A 194 -5.07 -10.77 -10.28
CA GLY A 194 -4.16 -11.04 -9.17
C GLY A 194 -3.95 -12.51 -8.87
N GLN A 195 -3.04 -12.82 -7.95
CA GLN A 195 -2.63 -14.20 -7.66
C GLN A 195 -3.65 -14.99 -6.83
N LYS A 196 -4.48 -14.32 -6.03
CA LYS A 196 -5.57 -14.90 -5.22
C LYS A 196 -6.73 -13.90 -5.16
N TRP A 197 -7.96 -14.40 -5.16
CA TRP A 197 -9.17 -13.63 -4.84
C TRP A 197 -9.42 -13.69 -3.33
#